data_AF-A0A925MRB4-F1
#
_entry.id   AF-A0A925MRB4-F1
#
_cell.length_a   1.000
_cell.length_b   1.000
_cell.length_c   1.000
_cell.angle_alpha   90.00
_cell.angle_beta   90.00
_cell.angle_gamma   90.00
#
_symmetry.space_group_name_H-M   'P 1'
#
loop_
_entity.id
_entity.type
_entity.pdbx_description
1 polymer ?
#
loop_
_entity_poly.entity_id
_entity_poly.type
_entity_poly.pdbx_seq_one_letter_code
_entity_poly.pdbx_strand_id
1 'polypeptide(L)'
;NTDFIDNSAGVDCSDHEVNIKILLNAATIRGLKTTARDKLLVRMTDDVGALVLRDNYLQSQALSVAELSAAARLSEHAHFIRSLELSQELDRNVEHLPSIEEIAERQKQDAGLTRPELAVLLSYSKIALFNRLILTDVPEDAFLGRELERYFPPLLVAQYRPLLRRHRLRREIIATAITNSLVNRMGPTFALRVQEDTGADAGAIARAYTTAREAFEMRDLWQQIEALDTKIHAAIQYAWMSETTRLLRFVTYWLIQRPGSALSIDAQVAILRPGLRQLRTVLPKVFNGLERERYDEVRKQIRQQIPAASKLVDELALLETLASGPDIIDVARESQQDLQTAAEVYFRIGAALSLDWLRAQVVALRVDGRWQAIARNTLREQLHSLQRALCMQILAKAKRNDATNTVDQWLAERGHAVKHAQQTLQEMRALPNADFATISVATQSLRLLTEH
;
A
#
# COMPACT_ATOMS: atom_id res chain seq x y z
N ASN A 1 2.29 -0.91 25.61
CA ASN A 1 1.09 -1.03 24.75
C ASN A 1 0.00 -1.67 25.62
N THR A 2 -0.95 -2.45 25.10
CA THR A 2 -1.60 -3.49 25.92
C THR A 2 -0.59 -4.59 26.25
N ASP A 3 -0.84 -5.33 27.32
CA ASP A 3 0.01 -6.43 27.80
C ASP A 3 0.18 -7.53 26.76
N PHE A 4 -0.87 -7.88 26.01
CA PHE A 4 -0.83 -8.92 24.99
C PHE A 4 0.09 -8.58 23.83
N ILE A 5 0.36 -7.30 23.55
CA ILE A 5 1.38 -6.90 22.56
C ILE A 5 2.77 -7.09 23.16
N ASP A 6 2.99 -6.55 24.35
CA ASP A 6 4.33 -6.52 24.97
C ASP A 6 4.80 -7.92 25.41
N ASN A 7 3.87 -8.86 25.65
CA ASN A 7 4.15 -10.27 26.00
C ASN A 7 3.92 -11.26 24.85
N SER A 8 3.69 -10.80 23.62
CA SER A 8 3.29 -11.67 22.49
C SER A 8 4.36 -12.71 22.09
N ALA A 9 5.64 -12.43 22.33
CA ALA A 9 6.75 -13.34 22.00
C ALA A 9 6.60 -14.75 22.60
N GLY A 10 6.03 -14.89 23.81
CA GLY A 10 5.83 -16.21 24.41
C GLY A 10 4.79 -17.05 23.66
N VAL A 11 3.69 -16.42 23.25
CA VAL A 11 2.63 -17.05 22.45
C VAL A 11 3.15 -17.40 21.06
N ASP A 12 3.91 -16.49 20.45
CA ASP A 12 4.50 -16.66 19.11
C ASP A 12 5.52 -17.80 19.07
N CYS A 13 6.40 -17.89 20.08
CA CYS A 13 7.28 -19.05 20.29
C CYS A 13 6.50 -20.37 20.34
N SER A 14 5.37 -20.40 21.07
CA SER A 14 4.54 -21.60 21.20
C SER A 14 3.87 -21.98 19.88
N ASP A 15 3.45 -21.01 19.06
CA ASP A 15 2.87 -21.29 17.74
C ASP A 15 3.91 -21.92 16.80
N HIS A 16 5.10 -21.33 16.74
CA HIS A 16 6.23 -21.91 16.00
C HIS A 16 6.57 -23.32 16.49
N GLU A 17 6.64 -23.54 17.80
CA GLU A 17 6.90 -24.86 18.38
C GLU A 17 5.88 -25.90 17.94
N VAL A 18 4.58 -25.59 18.06
CA VAL A 18 3.50 -26.51 17.69
C VAL A 18 3.55 -26.84 16.20
N ASN A 19 3.71 -25.83 15.33
CA ASN A 19 3.77 -26.03 13.88
C ASN A 19 5.01 -26.83 13.45
N ILE A 20 6.17 -26.58 14.07
CA ILE A 20 7.39 -27.38 13.83
C ILE A 20 7.17 -28.83 14.29
N LYS A 21 6.55 -29.07 15.45
CA LYS A 21 6.26 -30.42 15.94
C LYS A 21 5.31 -31.17 15.01
N ILE A 22 4.27 -30.53 14.49
CA ILE A 22 3.36 -31.15 13.51
C ILE A 22 4.14 -31.62 12.28
N LEU A 23 5.01 -30.78 11.74
CA LEU A 23 5.87 -31.14 10.61
C LEU A 23 6.81 -32.31 10.93
N LEU A 24 7.54 -32.23 12.05
CA LEU A 24 8.54 -33.23 12.43
C LEU A 24 7.92 -34.56 12.85
N ASN A 25 6.69 -34.57 13.37
CA ASN A 25 5.93 -35.79 13.60
C ASN A 25 5.64 -36.51 12.28
N ALA A 26 5.26 -35.77 11.23
CA ALA A 26 5.08 -36.33 9.89
C ALA A 26 6.40 -36.85 9.27
N ALA A 27 7.54 -36.28 9.64
CA ALA A 27 8.86 -36.78 9.26
C ALA A 27 9.27 -38.04 10.07
N THR A 28 8.90 -38.10 11.35
CA THR A 28 9.17 -39.24 12.25
C THR A 28 8.45 -40.50 11.76
N ILE A 29 7.18 -40.36 11.35
CA ILE A 29 6.41 -41.45 10.71
C ILE A 29 7.12 -41.98 9.45
N ARG A 30 7.92 -41.14 8.78
CA ARG A 30 8.70 -41.49 7.57
C ARG A 30 10.14 -41.90 7.87
N GLY A 31 10.49 -42.15 9.13
CA GLY A 31 11.79 -42.71 9.52
C GLY A 31 12.79 -41.73 10.13
N LEU A 32 12.41 -40.47 10.39
CA LEU A 32 13.26 -39.57 11.20
C LEU A 32 13.37 -40.12 12.64
N LYS A 33 14.60 -40.46 13.06
CA LYS A 33 14.87 -40.93 14.43
C LYS A 33 14.66 -39.80 15.45
N THR A 34 14.12 -40.12 16.62
CA THR A 34 13.90 -39.18 17.73
C THR A 34 15.15 -38.38 18.09
N THR A 35 16.31 -39.03 18.18
CA THR A 35 17.59 -38.37 18.50
C THR A 35 18.03 -37.37 17.42
N ALA A 36 17.69 -37.62 16.15
CA ALA A 36 17.97 -36.69 15.06
C ALA A 36 16.99 -35.50 15.07
N ARG A 37 15.70 -35.76 15.37
CA ARG A 37 14.68 -34.73 15.58
C ARG A 37 15.08 -33.76 16.69
N ASP A 38 15.52 -34.27 17.83
CA ASP A 38 15.87 -33.44 18.98
C ASP A 38 17.09 -32.55 18.67
N LYS A 39 18.08 -33.09 17.94
CA LYS A 39 19.20 -32.28 17.42
C LYS A 39 18.76 -31.22 16.43
N LEU A 40 17.75 -31.49 15.59
CA LEU A 40 17.19 -30.48 14.69
C LEU A 40 16.54 -29.34 15.46
N LEU A 41 15.74 -29.65 16.50
CA LEU A 41 15.10 -28.64 17.35
C LEU A 41 16.13 -27.67 17.96
N VAL A 42 17.20 -28.21 18.55
CA VAL A 42 18.29 -27.40 19.13
C VAL A 42 18.96 -26.51 18.09
N ARG A 43 19.15 -27.00 16.86
CA ARG A 43 19.81 -26.23 15.80
C ARG A 43 18.98 -25.06 15.27
N MET A 44 17.68 -25.02 15.53
CA MET A 44 16.77 -23.99 15.00
C MET A 44 16.46 -22.89 16.02
N THR A 45 17.03 -22.95 17.23
CA THR A 45 16.73 -22.00 18.30
C THR A 45 16.90 -20.54 17.86
N ASP A 46 18.03 -20.21 17.22
CA ASP A 46 18.30 -18.83 16.78
C ASP A 46 17.40 -18.42 15.61
N ASP A 47 17.08 -19.34 14.69
CA ASP A 47 16.17 -19.08 13.58
C ASP A 47 14.75 -18.78 14.08
N VAL A 48 14.24 -19.57 15.03
CA VAL A 48 12.92 -19.34 15.64
C VAL A 48 12.94 -18.04 16.44
N GLY A 49 14.01 -17.76 17.19
CA GLY A 49 14.18 -16.50 17.91
C GLY A 49 14.12 -15.29 16.96
N ALA A 50 14.78 -15.37 15.81
CA ALA A 50 14.76 -14.30 14.80
C ALA A 50 13.37 -14.09 14.18
N LEU A 51 12.64 -15.17 13.91
CA LEU A 51 11.26 -15.11 13.40
C LEU A 51 10.32 -14.43 14.40
N VAL A 52 10.38 -14.84 15.67
CA VAL A 52 9.56 -14.28 16.75
C VAL A 52 9.87 -12.81 16.99
N LEU A 53 11.15 -12.45 17.07
CA LEU A 53 11.57 -11.05 17.22
C LEU A 53 11.11 -10.19 16.04
N ARG A 54 11.12 -10.75 14.82
CA ARG A 54 10.64 -10.05 13.64
C ARG A 54 9.15 -9.76 13.71
N ASP A 55 8.31 -10.73 14.09
CA ASP A 55 6.86 -10.50 14.18
C ASP A 55 6.55 -9.44 15.25
N ASN A 56 7.13 -9.59 16.44
CA ASN A 56 6.97 -8.65 17.55
C ASN A 56 7.38 -7.22 17.18
N TYR A 57 8.54 -7.06 16.52
CA TYR A 57 9.00 -5.77 16.03
C TYR A 57 7.98 -5.11 15.08
N LEU A 58 7.44 -5.88 14.14
CA LEU A 58 6.46 -5.38 13.16
C LEU A 58 5.15 -4.96 13.82
N GLN A 59 4.68 -5.68 14.84
CA GLN A 59 3.46 -5.31 15.55
C GLN A 59 3.64 -3.99 16.32
N SER A 60 4.73 -3.84 17.06
CA SER A 60 5.01 -2.59 17.78
C SER A 60 5.20 -1.41 16.82
N GLN A 61 5.87 -1.62 15.68
CA GLN A 61 6.03 -0.60 14.63
C GLN A 61 4.67 -0.21 14.04
N ALA A 62 3.79 -1.17 13.75
CA ALA A 62 2.45 -0.90 13.22
C ALA A 62 1.66 0.04 14.14
N LEU A 63 1.73 -0.18 15.46
CA LEU A 63 1.06 0.67 16.45
C LEU A 63 1.65 2.08 16.51
N SER A 64 2.97 2.22 16.43
CA SER A 64 3.62 3.53 16.40
C SER A 64 3.29 4.32 15.13
N VAL A 65 3.22 3.66 13.98
CA VAL A 65 2.79 4.30 12.73
C VAL A 65 1.30 4.67 12.79
N ALA A 66 0.45 3.82 13.39
CA ALA A 66 -0.97 4.10 13.56
C ALA A 66 -1.21 5.30 14.48
N GLU A 67 -0.49 5.38 15.61
CA GLU A 67 -0.56 6.47 16.58
C GLU A 67 -0.31 7.85 15.94
N LEU A 68 0.71 7.96 15.08
CA LEU A 68 1.02 9.22 14.39
C LEU A 68 -0.11 9.79 13.54
N SER A 69 -1.06 8.94 13.11
CA SER A 69 -2.22 9.38 12.33
C SER A 69 -3.55 9.12 13.03
N ALA A 70 -3.52 8.84 14.34
CA ALA A 70 -4.70 8.39 15.07
C ALA A 70 -5.81 9.44 15.14
N ALA A 71 -5.46 10.71 15.33
CA ALA A 71 -6.40 11.83 15.33
C ALA A 71 -7.07 12.01 13.96
N ALA A 72 -6.24 12.14 12.91
CA ALA A 72 -6.72 12.29 11.53
C ALA A 72 -7.55 11.10 11.02
N ARG A 73 -7.39 9.92 11.64
CA ARG A 73 -8.12 8.68 11.29
C ARG A 73 -9.16 8.27 12.32
N LEU A 74 -9.47 9.09 13.33
CA LEU A 74 -10.38 8.70 14.40
C LEU A 74 -11.75 8.25 13.86
N SER A 75 -12.28 8.96 12.86
CA SER A 75 -13.51 8.57 12.16
C SER A 75 -13.42 7.19 11.49
N GLU A 76 -12.25 6.81 10.95
CA GLU A 76 -12.02 5.49 10.36
C GLU A 76 -12.00 4.41 11.45
N HIS A 77 -11.36 4.70 12.58
CA HIS A 77 -11.33 3.79 13.74
C HIS A 77 -12.73 3.59 14.33
N ALA A 78 -13.49 4.67 14.50
CA ALA A 78 -14.86 4.64 15.02
C ALA A 78 -15.79 3.79 14.13
N HIS A 79 -15.68 3.96 12.81
CA HIS A 79 -16.43 3.15 11.86
C HIS A 79 -16.03 1.67 11.95
N PHE A 80 -14.74 1.36 12.09
CA PHE A 80 -14.26 0.00 12.23
C PHE A 80 -14.79 -0.69 13.50
N ILE A 81 -14.76 0.00 14.65
CA ILE A 81 -15.36 -0.48 15.91
C ILE A 81 -16.84 -0.81 15.69
N ARG A 82 -17.59 0.13 15.10
CA ARG A 82 -19.02 -0.05 14.83
C ARG A 82 -19.30 -1.23 13.90
N SER A 83 -18.49 -1.40 12.85
CA SER A 83 -18.65 -2.52 11.92
C SER A 83 -18.42 -3.87 12.59
N LEU A 84 -17.44 -3.97 13.50
CA LEU A 84 -17.19 -5.19 14.27
C LEU A 84 -18.30 -5.49 15.29
N GLU A 85 -18.87 -4.47 15.91
CA GLU A 85 -20.04 -4.66 16.80
C GLU A 85 -21.28 -5.13 16.04
N LEU A 86 -21.53 -4.54 14.86
CA LEU A 86 -22.64 -4.94 14.00
C LEU A 86 -22.50 -6.40 13.53
N SER A 87 -21.28 -6.89 13.34
CA SER A 87 -21.00 -8.30 13.04
C SER A 87 -20.86 -9.18 14.28
N GLN A 88 -21.11 -8.64 15.48
CA GLN A 88 -20.97 -9.33 16.77
C GLN A 88 -19.57 -9.91 17.02
N GLU A 89 -18.55 -9.33 16.38
CA GLU A 89 -17.16 -9.73 16.55
C GLU A 89 -16.50 -8.99 17.73
N LEU A 90 -17.02 -7.82 18.13
CA LEU A 90 -16.46 -6.94 19.16
C LEU A 90 -17.56 -6.45 20.11
N ASP A 91 -17.24 -6.37 21.40
CA ASP A 91 -17.99 -5.58 22.38
C ASP A 91 -17.06 -4.48 22.92
N ARG A 92 -17.35 -3.22 22.57
CA ARG A 92 -16.49 -2.10 22.95
C ARG A 92 -16.36 -1.92 24.47
N ASN A 93 -17.38 -2.29 25.24
CA ASN A 93 -17.37 -2.08 26.69
C ASN A 93 -16.45 -3.09 27.37
N VAL A 94 -16.45 -4.33 26.89
CA VAL A 94 -15.54 -5.40 27.37
C VAL A 94 -14.09 -5.05 27.08
N GLU A 95 -13.83 -4.50 25.89
CA GLU A 95 -12.47 -4.14 25.46
C GLU A 95 -12.03 -2.73 25.90
N HIS A 96 -12.85 -2.05 26.72
CA HIS A 96 -12.58 -0.69 27.22
C HIS A 96 -12.30 0.33 26.11
N LEU A 97 -12.95 0.18 24.96
CA LEU A 97 -12.89 1.12 23.84
C LEU A 97 -13.88 2.28 24.05
N PRO A 98 -13.59 3.48 23.50
CA PRO A 98 -14.39 4.66 23.79
C PRO A 98 -15.82 4.58 23.25
N SER A 99 -16.73 5.22 23.98
CA SER A 99 -18.12 5.40 23.57
C SER A 99 -18.24 6.31 22.33
N ILE A 100 -19.43 6.39 21.74
CA ILE A 100 -19.70 7.29 20.61
C ILE A 100 -19.51 8.75 21.04
N GLU A 101 -19.95 9.10 22.23
CA GLU A 101 -19.84 10.44 22.83
C GLU A 101 -18.38 10.80 23.09
N GLU A 102 -17.58 9.87 23.64
CA GLU A 102 -16.14 10.08 23.88
C GLU A 102 -15.37 10.25 22.56
N ILE A 103 -15.68 9.47 21.53
CA ILE A 103 -15.12 9.63 20.18
C ILE A 103 -15.47 11.01 19.62
N ALA A 104 -16.73 11.45 19.75
CA ALA A 104 -17.15 12.75 19.27
C ALA A 104 -16.43 13.91 19.99
N GLU A 105 -16.17 13.76 21.30
CA GLU A 105 -15.42 14.75 22.06
C GLU A 105 -13.93 14.78 21.68
N ARG A 106 -13.29 13.61 21.54
CA ARG A 106 -11.90 13.52 21.05
C ARG A 106 -11.75 14.14 19.67
N GLN A 107 -12.72 13.95 18.78
CA GLN A 107 -12.71 14.55 17.44
C GLN A 107 -12.70 16.09 17.48
N LYS A 108 -13.37 16.72 18.45
CA LYS A 108 -13.33 18.19 18.63
C LYS A 108 -12.00 18.69 19.17
N GLN A 109 -11.29 17.83 19.91
CA GLN A 109 -10.00 18.13 20.52
C GLN A 109 -8.80 17.74 19.62
N ASP A 110 -9.06 17.31 18.39
CA ASP A 110 -8.06 16.74 17.46
C ASP A 110 -7.24 15.59 18.11
N ALA A 111 -7.89 14.82 18.97
CA ALA A 111 -7.31 13.66 19.65
C ALA A 111 -7.71 12.37 18.93
N GLY A 112 -6.82 11.37 18.98
CA GLY A 112 -7.05 10.05 18.38
C GLY A 112 -7.38 8.94 19.40
N LEU A 113 -7.37 7.70 18.92
CA LEU A 113 -7.24 6.55 19.82
C LEU A 113 -5.83 6.48 20.39
N THR A 114 -5.74 6.03 21.64
CA THR A 114 -4.49 5.78 22.35
C THR A 114 -3.85 4.47 21.86
N ARG A 115 -2.55 4.26 22.17
CA ARG A 115 -1.87 3.02 21.76
C ARG A 115 -2.54 1.73 22.26
N PRO A 116 -3.02 1.63 23.51
CA PRO A 116 -3.74 0.45 23.95
C PRO A 116 -5.02 0.18 23.14
N GLU A 117 -5.82 1.22 22.87
CA GLU A 117 -7.03 1.10 22.05
C GLU A 117 -6.68 0.69 20.60
N LEU A 118 -5.61 1.25 20.03
CA LEU A 118 -5.10 0.85 18.71
C LEU A 118 -4.62 -0.61 18.68
N ALA A 119 -4.05 -1.11 19.78
CA ALA A 119 -3.64 -2.50 19.90
C ALA A 119 -4.83 -3.46 19.86
N VAL A 120 -5.93 -3.12 20.53
CA VAL A 120 -7.20 -3.85 20.44
C VAL A 120 -7.67 -3.87 18.98
N LEU A 121 -7.76 -2.71 18.32
CA LEU A 121 -8.20 -2.65 16.92
C LEU A 121 -7.29 -3.45 15.97
N LEU A 122 -5.98 -3.45 16.20
CA LEU A 122 -5.02 -4.24 15.42
C LEU A 122 -5.30 -5.74 15.57
N SER A 123 -5.55 -6.21 16.80
CA SER A 123 -5.88 -7.61 17.09
C SER A 123 -7.17 -8.05 16.41
N TYR A 124 -8.26 -7.30 16.60
CA TYR A 124 -9.55 -7.61 15.98
C TYR A 124 -9.50 -7.54 14.45
N SER A 125 -8.72 -6.62 13.88
CA SER A 125 -8.48 -6.57 12.44
C SER A 125 -7.83 -7.84 11.91
N LYS A 126 -6.84 -8.39 12.63
CA LYS A 126 -6.22 -9.66 12.26
C LYS A 126 -7.21 -10.82 12.33
N ILE A 127 -7.99 -10.90 13.40
CA ILE A 127 -9.02 -11.95 13.57
C ILE A 127 -10.04 -11.89 12.43
N ALA A 128 -10.63 -10.71 12.19
CA ALA A 128 -11.63 -10.51 11.15
C ALA A 128 -11.09 -10.84 9.75
N LEU A 129 -9.88 -10.37 9.44
CA LEU A 129 -9.25 -10.62 8.14
C LEU A 129 -8.88 -12.10 7.96
N PHE A 130 -8.33 -12.74 9.00
CA PHE A 130 -8.01 -14.17 8.97
C PHE A 130 -9.26 -15.01 8.67
N ASN A 131 -10.35 -14.77 9.41
CA ASN A 131 -11.62 -15.48 9.25
C ASN A 131 -12.19 -15.34 7.84
N ARG A 132 -11.94 -14.22 7.16
CA ARG A 132 -12.33 -14.02 5.76
C ARG A 132 -11.37 -14.72 4.81
N LEU A 133 -10.06 -14.57 4.99
CA LEU A 133 -9.05 -15.15 4.09
C LEU A 133 -9.07 -16.67 4.09
N ILE A 134 -9.26 -17.32 5.25
CA ILE A 134 -9.27 -18.78 5.36
C ILE A 134 -10.41 -19.43 4.57
N LEU A 135 -11.46 -18.67 4.24
CA LEU A 135 -12.61 -19.10 3.44
C LEU A 135 -12.40 -18.90 1.93
N THR A 136 -11.29 -18.30 1.51
CA THR A 136 -10.95 -18.06 0.09
C THR A 136 -9.99 -19.12 -0.45
N ASP A 137 -9.60 -18.96 -1.72
CA ASP A 137 -8.56 -19.74 -2.40
C ASP A 137 -7.14 -19.18 -2.21
N VAL A 138 -6.99 -18.09 -1.44
CA VAL A 138 -5.69 -17.48 -1.14
C VAL A 138 -4.65 -18.48 -0.63
N PRO A 139 -4.98 -19.40 0.29
CA PRO A 139 -4.01 -20.38 0.75
C PRO A 139 -3.55 -21.37 -0.33
N GLU A 140 -4.30 -21.53 -1.43
CA GLU A 140 -3.98 -22.40 -2.56
C GLU A 140 -3.20 -21.67 -3.66
N ASP A 141 -3.21 -20.33 -3.65
CA ASP A 141 -2.50 -19.54 -4.63
C ASP A 141 -1.00 -19.87 -4.64
N ALA A 142 -0.44 -20.05 -5.84
CA ALA A 142 0.95 -20.50 -6.02
C ALA A 142 1.98 -19.48 -5.53
N PHE A 143 1.66 -18.17 -5.60
CA PHE A 143 2.54 -17.12 -5.12
C PHE A 143 2.43 -16.98 -3.60
N LEU A 144 1.21 -16.84 -3.09
CA LEU A 144 0.94 -16.65 -1.66
C LEU A 144 1.29 -17.90 -0.84
N GLY A 145 1.20 -19.08 -1.44
CA GLY A 145 1.65 -20.32 -0.82
C GLY A 145 3.15 -20.35 -0.46
N ARG A 146 3.96 -19.44 -1.02
CA ARG A 146 5.38 -19.28 -0.65
C ARG A 146 5.55 -18.67 0.75
N GLU A 147 4.52 -18.01 1.30
CA GLU A 147 4.55 -17.50 2.68
C GLU A 147 4.66 -18.65 3.70
N LEU A 148 4.20 -19.85 3.36
CA LEU A 148 4.42 -21.05 4.18
C LEU A 148 5.91 -21.32 4.41
N GLU A 149 6.73 -21.21 3.36
CA GLU A 149 8.16 -21.45 3.49
C GLU A 149 8.86 -20.34 4.28
N ARG A 150 8.35 -19.10 4.24
CA ARG A 150 8.89 -17.98 5.03
C ARG A 150 8.57 -18.07 6.51
N TYR A 151 7.49 -18.78 6.87
CA TYR A 151 7.09 -19.01 8.26
C TYR A 151 8.03 -19.98 8.99
N PHE A 152 8.58 -20.98 8.30
CA PHE A 152 9.43 -22.00 8.94
C PHE A 152 10.92 -21.64 8.89
N PRO A 153 11.72 -22.10 9.86
CA PRO A 153 13.18 -21.98 9.83
C PRO A 153 13.80 -22.48 8.51
N PRO A 154 14.81 -21.78 7.94
CA PRO A 154 15.45 -22.16 6.67
C PRO A 154 15.91 -23.62 6.62
N LEU A 155 16.38 -24.16 7.76
CA LEU A 155 16.79 -25.54 7.90
C LEU A 155 15.66 -26.53 7.56
N LEU A 156 14.43 -26.28 8.02
CA LEU A 156 13.28 -27.15 7.73
C LEU A 156 12.80 -26.99 6.30
N VAL A 157 12.86 -25.77 5.77
CA VAL A 157 12.54 -25.52 4.36
C VAL A 157 13.46 -26.32 3.44
N ALA A 158 14.76 -26.29 3.71
CA ALA A 158 15.75 -27.02 2.91
C ALA A 158 15.57 -28.55 2.99
N GLN A 159 15.33 -29.11 4.18
CA GLN A 159 15.30 -30.57 4.38
C GLN A 159 13.92 -31.21 4.17
N TYR A 160 12.84 -30.47 4.43
CA TYR A 160 11.48 -31.01 4.52
C TYR A 160 10.46 -30.28 3.63
N ARG A 161 10.91 -29.56 2.59
CA ARG A 161 10.02 -28.87 1.62
C ARG A 161 8.82 -29.69 1.13
N PRO A 162 8.97 -30.98 0.75
CA PRO A 162 7.82 -31.78 0.32
C PRO A 162 6.80 -32.04 1.45
N LEU A 163 7.26 -32.13 2.69
CA LEU A 163 6.39 -32.29 3.86
C LEU A 163 5.70 -30.98 4.24
N LEU A 164 6.39 -29.84 4.11
CA LEU A 164 5.80 -28.51 4.31
C LEU A 164 4.60 -28.30 3.39
N ARG A 165 4.71 -28.64 2.10
CA ARG A 165 3.58 -28.54 1.16
C ARG A 165 2.36 -29.39 1.56
N ARG A 166 2.56 -30.40 2.40
CA ARG A 166 1.52 -31.29 2.95
C ARG A 166 1.27 -31.04 4.44
N HIS A 167 1.73 -29.91 4.97
CA HIS A 167 1.54 -29.56 6.37
C HIS A 167 0.04 -29.50 6.70
N ARG A 168 -0.36 -30.12 7.81
CA ARG A 168 -1.78 -30.24 8.16
C ARG A 168 -2.45 -28.88 8.37
N LEU A 169 -1.71 -27.91 8.90
CA LEU A 169 -2.15 -26.53 9.11
C LEU A 169 -1.65 -25.57 8.02
N ARG A 170 -1.38 -26.07 6.80
CA ARG A 170 -0.83 -25.25 5.72
C ARG A 170 -1.72 -24.03 5.44
N ARG A 171 -3.05 -24.21 5.41
CA ARG A 171 -3.98 -23.14 5.05
C ARG A 171 -3.97 -22.03 6.10
N GLU A 172 -4.03 -22.44 7.36
CA GLU A 172 -4.05 -21.59 8.54
C GLU A 172 -2.76 -20.77 8.64
N ILE A 173 -1.58 -21.41 8.50
CA ILE A 173 -0.29 -20.70 8.54
C ILE A 173 -0.19 -19.65 7.42
N ILE A 174 -0.60 -20.00 6.20
CA ILE A 174 -0.56 -19.05 5.07
C ILE A 174 -1.52 -17.87 5.32
N ALA A 175 -2.76 -18.14 5.75
CA ALA A 175 -3.72 -17.10 6.05
C ALA A 175 -3.22 -16.17 7.17
N THR A 176 -2.66 -16.72 8.25
CA THR A 176 -2.06 -15.94 9.35
C THR A 176 -0.90 -15.08 8.87
N ALA A 177 0.02 -15.63 8.09
CA ALA A 177 1.17 -14.90 7.56
C ALA A 177 0.75 -13.72 6.67
N ILE A 178 -0.25 -13.91 5.80
CA ILE A 178 -0.79 -12.87 4.91
C ILE A 178 -1.52 -11.80 5.72
N THR A 179 -2.36 -12.20 6.68
CA THR A 179 -3.05 -11.30 7.60
C THR A 179 -2.06 -10.41 8.35
N ASN A 180 -1.03 -11.00 8.98
CA ASN A 180 0.00 -10.25 9.69
C ASN A 180 0.76 -9.30 8.75
N SER A 181 1.16 -9.79 7.57
CA SER A 181 1.86 -8.94 6.60
C SER A 181 1.03 -7.75 6.12
N LEU A 182 -0.28 -7.90 5.96
CA LEU A 182 -1.17 -6.84 5.50
C LEU A 182 -1.49 -5.88 6.64
N VAL A 183 -1.96 -6.38 7.79
CA VAL A 183 -2.42 -5.55 8.90
C VAL A 183 -1.26 -4.77 9.53
N ASN A 184 -0.09 -5.41 9.74
CA ASN A 184 1.07 -4.73 10.35
C ASN A 184 1.63 -3.59 9.46
N ARG A 185 1.34 -3.58 8.15
CA ARG A 185 1.85 -2.55 7.21
C ARG A 185 0.80 -1.54 6.78
N MET A 186 -0.46 -1.96 6.68
CA MET A 186 -1.55 -1.13 6.15
C MET A 186 -2.46 -0.56 7.24
N GLY A 187 -2.37 -1.08 8.46
CA GLY A 187 -3.17 -0.70 9.61
C GLY A 187 -4.49 -1.45 9.74
N PRO A 188 -5.18 -1.31 10.88
CA PRO A 188 -6.33 -2.14 11.25
C PRO A 188 -7.56 -1.94 10.35
N THR A 189 -7.77 -0.73 9.83
CA THR A 189 -8.99 -0.39 9.09
C THR A 189 -8.91 -0.66 7.59
N PHE A 190 -7.72 -0.95 7.07
CA PHE A 190 -7.47 -0.94 5.63
C PHE A 190 -8.29 -1.99 4.86
N ALA A 191 -8.26 -3.25 5.29
CA ALA A 191 -8.93 -4.32 4.55
C ALA A 191 -10.45 -4.12 4.48
N LEU A 192 -11.09 -3.80 5.63
CA LEU A 192 -12.52 -3.52 5.67
C LEU A 192 -12.88 -2.36 4.75
N ARG A 193 -12.10 -1.28 4.78
CA ARG A 193 -12.38 -0.11 3.96
C ARG A 193 -12.26 -0.38 2.47
N VAL A 194 -11.22 -1.11 2.05
CA VAL A 194 -11.08 -1.48 0.63
C VAL A 194 -12.28 -2.33 0.20
N GLN A 195 -12.69 -3.29 1.01
CA GLN A 195 -13.88 -4.11 0.77
C GLN A 195 -15.15 -3.25 0.65
N GLU A 196 -15.36 -2.31 1.56
CA GLU A 196 -16.52 -1.42 1.56
C GLU A 196 -16.54 -0.40 0.42
N ASP A 197 -15.37 0.09 -0.01
CA ASP A 197 -15.23 1.09 -1.06
C ASP A 197 -15.34 0.47 -2.46
N THR A 198 -14.95 -0.80 -2.63
CA THR A 198 -14.80 -1.43 -3.95
C THR A 198 -15.67 -2.67 -4.15
N GLY A 199 -16.19 -3.27 -3.08
CA GLY A 199 -16.89 -4.56 -3.11
C GLY A 199 -15.96 -5.77 -3.26
N ALA A 200 -14.64 -5.59 -3.31
CA ALA A 200 -13.68 -6.69 -3.44
C ALA A 200 -13.68 -7.59 -2.18
N ASP A 201 -13.59 -8.90 -2.39
CA ASP A 201 -13.43 -9.85 -1.29
C ASP A 201 -12.02 -9.78 -0.68
N ALA A 202 -11.84 -10.41 0.49
CA ALA A 202 -10.55 -10.42 1.19
C ALA A 202 -9.42 -11.05 0.34
N GLY A 203 -9.73 -12.00 -0.53
CA GLY A 203 -8.76 -12.66 -1.38
C GLY A 203 -8.21 -11.74 -2.47
N ALA A 204 -9.09 -11.01 -3.15
CA ALA A 204 -8.73 -9.98 -4.11
C ALA A 204 -7.89 -8.87 -3.46
N ILE A 205 -8.26 -8.44 -2.24
CA ILE A 205 -7.50 -7.43 -1.49
C ILE A 205 -6.09 -7.94 -1.15
N ALA A 206 -5.97 -9.18 -0.67
CA ALA A 206 -4.66 -9.78 -0.35
C ALA A 206 -3.78 -9.94 -1.60
N ARG A 207 -4.35 -10.34 -2.74
CA ARG A 207 -3.63 -10.45 -4.02
C ARG A 207 -3.19 -9.08 -4.55
N ALA A 208 -4.05 -8.08 -4.49
CA ALA A 208 -3.73 -6.72 -4.92
C ALA A 208 -2.63 -6.08 -4.04
N TYR A 209 -2.77 -6.16 -2.72
CA TYR A 209 -1.75 -5.69 -1.78
C TYR A 209 -0.40 -6.40 -2.02
N THR A 210 -0.42 -7.73 -2.16
CA THR A 210 0.80 -8.51 -2.42
C THR A 210 1.44 -8.11 -3.74
N THR A 211 0.64 -7.97 -4.81
CA THR A 211 1.14 -7.51 -6.10
C THR A 211 1.81 -6.14 -5.99
N ALA A 212 1.18 -5.18 -5.31
CA ALA A 212 1.75 -3.85 -5.08
C ALA A 212 3.07 -3.93 -4.29
N ARG A 213 3.08 -4.66 -3.17
CA ARG A 213 4.27 -4.87 -2.32
C ARG A 213 5.45 -5.44 -3.11
N GLU A 214 5.17 -6.43 -3.95
CA GLU A 214 6.18 -7.15 -4.72
C GLU A 214 6.62 -6.37 -5.97
N ALA A 215 5.71 -5.68 -6.66
CA ALA A 215 6.03 -4.86 -7.83
C ALA A 215 6.96 -3.70 -7.47
N PHE A 216 6.73 -3.08 -6.31
CA PHE A 216 7.51 -1.95 -5.84
C PHE A 216 8.72 -2.34 -4.98
N GLU A 217 8.91 -3.63 -4.69
CA GLU A 217 10.04 -4.14 -3.91
C GLU A 217 10.06 -3.60 -2.47
N MET A 218 8.87 -3.45 -1.88
CA MET A 218 8.69 -2.75 -0.61
C MET A 218 9.36 -3.42 0.59
N ARG A 219 9.60 -4.73 0.54
CA ARG A 219 10.34 -5.45 1.60
C ARG A 219 11.76 -4.91 1.74
N ASP A 220 12.44 -4.64 0.63
CA ASP A 220 13.81 -4.12 0.64
C ASP A 220 13.85 -2.65 1.07
N LEU A 221 12.84 -1.87 0.68
CA LEU A 221 12.71 -0.48 1.13
C LEU A 221 12.44 -0.41 2.64
N TRP A 222 11.52 -1.23 3.16
CA TRP A 222 11.25 -1.27 4.60
C TRP A 222 12.48 -1.69 5.39
N GLN A 223 13.26 -2.68 4.93
CA GLN A 223 14.52 -3.05 5.59
C GLN A 223 15.51 -1.90 5.63
N GLN A 224 15.63 -1.10 4.56
CA GLN A 224 16.50 0.07 4.52
C GLN A 224 16.04 1.17 5.49
N ILE A 225 14.73 1.41 5.58
CA ILE A 225 14.14 2.35 6.55
C ILE A 225 14.36 1.84 7.98
N GLU A 226 14.11 0.55 8.24
CA GLU A 226 14.30 -0.10 9.55
C GLU A 226 15.79 -0.09 9.97
N ALA A 227 16.73 -0.16 9.04
CA ALA A 227 18.17 -0.05 9.32
C ALA A 227 18.61 1.35 9.82
N LEU A 228 17.72 2.35 9.76
CA LEU A 228 17.89 3.67 10.36
C LEU A 228 17.43 3.74 11.82
N ASP A 229 16.91 2.64 12.37
CA ASP A 229 16.54 2.58 13.79
C ASP A 229 17.74 2.95 14.67
N THR A 230 17.49 3.70 15.74
CA THR A 230 18.50 4.34 16.62
C THR A 230 19.44 5.36 15.96
N LYS A 231 19.35 5.61 14.64
CA LYS A 231 20.20 6.56 13.91
C LYS A 231 19.51 7.87 13.56
N ILE A 232 18.18 7.86 13.49
CA ILE A 232 17.34 9.04 13.25
C ILE A 232 16.21 9.10 14.27
N HIS A 233 15.53 10.24 14.36
CA HIS A 233 14.36 10.37 15.22
C HIS A 233 13.22 9.44 14.76
N ALA A 234 12.62 8.67 15.67
CA ALA A 234 11.62 7.65 15.34
C ALA A 234 10.42 8.21 14.55
N ALA A 235 9.97 9.43 14.89
CA ALA A 235 8.88 10.09 14.16
C ALA A 235 9.17 10.26 12.66
N ILE A 236 10.43 10.51 12.27
CA ILE A 236 10.84 10.62 10.87
C ILE A 236 10.74 9.25 10.19
N GLN A 237 11.26 8.20 10.85
CA GLN A 237 11.21 6.84 10.33
C GLN A 237 9.76 6.37 10.10
N TYR A 238 8.89 6.60 11.07
CA TYR A 238 7.47 6.24 10.97
C TYR A 238 6.71 7.08 9.94
N ALA A 239 7.09 8.35 9.73
CA ALA A 239 6.55 9.16 8.64
C ALA A 239 6.87 8.51 7.28
N TRP A 240 8.10 8.05 7.06
CA TRP A 240 8.46 7.31 5.84
C TRP A 240 7.73 5.98 5.70
N MET A 241 7.52 5.25 6.79
CA MET A 241 6.66 4.06 6.77
C MET A 241 5.24 4.41 6.31
N SER A 242 4.67 5.51 6.81
CA SER A 242 3.34 6.00 6.40
C SER A 242 3.28 6.38 4.92
N GLU A 243 4.35 6.95 4.35
CA GLU A 243 4.44 7.21 2.91
C GLU A 243 4.40 5.91 2.08
N THR A 244 5.11 4.86 2.51
CA THR A 244 5.02 3.55 1.83
C THR A 244 3.60 2.98 1.89
N THR A 245 2.89 3.15 3.02
CA THR A 245 1.48 2.75 3.17
C THR A 245 0.57 3.56 2.26
N ARG A 246 0.82 4.86 2.05
CA ARG A 246 0.06 5.70 1.11
C ARG A 246 0.21 5.20 -0.33
N LEU A 247 1.44 4.92 -0.76
CA LEU A 247 1.72 4.38 -2.08
C LEU A 247 1.06 3.01 -2.28
N LEU A 248 1.27 2.07 -1.35
CA LEU A 248 0.68 0.74 -1.43
C LEU A 248 -0.84 0.77 -1.43
N ARG A 249 -1.46 1.67 -0.65
CA ARG A 249 -2.90 1.89 -0.67
C ARG A 249 -3.35 2.30 -2.06
N PHE A 250 -2.73 3.33 -2.63
CA PHE A 250 -3.08 3.80 -3.98
C PHE A 250 -3.02 2.68 -5.02
N VAL A 251 -1.91 1.95 -5.07
CA VAL A 251 -1.70 0.87 -6.04
C VAL A 251 -2.64 -0.32 -5.79
N THR A 252 -3.00 -0.61 -4.53
CA THR A 252 -3.97 -1.67 -4.22
C THR A 252 -5.35 -1.32 -4.78
N TYR A 253 -5.84 -0.09 -4.61
CA TYR A 253 -7.10 0.36 -5.21
C TYR A 253 -7.02 0.32 -6.74
N TRP A 254 -5.93 0.83 -7.30
CA TRP A 254 -5.69 0.82 -8.74
C TRP A 254 -5.79 -0.59 -9.32
N LEU A 255 -5.17 -1.59 -8.68
CA LEU A 255 -5.22 -2.99 -9.11
C LEU A 255 -6.63 -3.58 -9.04
N ILE A 256 -7.38 -3.29 -7.97
CA ILE A 256 -8.74 -3.82 -7.76
C ILE A 256 -9.74 -3.26 -8.77
N GLN A 257 -9.59 -1.99 -9.13
CA GLN A 257 -10.55 -1.30 -10.00
C GLN A 257 -10.35 -1.62 -11.50
N ARG A 258 -9.35 -2.43 -11.87
CA ARG A 258 -9.12 -2.80 -13.27
C ARG A 258 -10.12 -3.85 -13.75
N PRO A 259 -10.82 -3.60 -14.88
CA PRO A 259 -11.68 -4.59 -15.50
C PRO A 259 -10.88 -5.83 -15.95
N GLY A 260 -11.43 -7.03 -15.70
CA GLY A 260 -11.04 -8.25 -16.42
C GLY A 260 -9.79 -9.00 -15.95
N SER A 261 -9.09 -8.58 -14.90
CA SER A 261 -8.00 -9.40 -14.35
C SER A 261 -8.46 -10.20 -13.14
N ALA A 262 -8.56 -11.52 -13.28
CA ALA A 262 -8.19 -12.38 -12.16
C ALA A 262 -6.79 -11.93 -11.73
N LEU A 263 -6.66 -11.39 -10.51
CA LEU A 263 -5.42 -10.78 -10.02
C LEU A 263 -4.33 -11.84 -9.86
N SER A 264 -3.68 -12.21 -10.98
CA SER A 264 -2.51 -13.06 -11.00
C SER A 264 -1.31 -12.25 -10.53
N ILE A 265 -0.83 -12.57 -9.33
CA ILE A 265 0.28 -11.87 -8.69
C ILE A 265 1.54 -11.97 -9.57
N ASP A 266 1.91 -13.18 -10.00
CA ASP A 266 3.10 -13.39 -10.82
C ASP A 266 3.03 -12.59 -12.14
N ALA A 267 1.87 -12.59 -12.83
CA ALA A 267 1.72 -11.88 -14.10
C ALA A 267 1.84 -10.36 -13.94
N GLN A 268 1.16 -9.79 -12.94
CA GLN A 268 1.21 -8.35 -12.69
C GLN A 268 2.58 -7.91 -12.19
N VAL A 269 3.24 -8.69 -11.33
CA VAL A 269 4.60 -8.40 -10.88
C VAL A 269 5.60 -8.48 -12.02
N ALA A 270 5.47 -9.45 -12.93
CA ALA A 270 6.35 -9.59 -14.10
C ALA A 270 6.26 -8.38 -15.05
N ILE A 271 5.10 -7.73 -15.12
CA ILE A 271 4.88 -6.51 -15.91
C ILE A 271 5.37 -5.27 -15.16
N LEU A 272 4.90 -5.09 -13.92
CA LEU A 272 5.08 -3.82 -13.19
C LEU A 272 6.50 -3.68 -12.64
N ARG A 273 7.12 -4.73 -12.10
CA ARG A 273 8.42 -4.61 -11.42
C ARG A 273 9.54 -4.12 -12.36
N PRO A 274 9.74 -4.68 -13.57
CA PRO A 274 10.77 -4.19 -14.48
C PRO A 274 10.53 -2.72 -14.90
N GLY A 275 9.27 -2.37 -15.20
CA GLY A 275 8.88 -1.00 -15.54
C GLY A 275 9.15 -0.02 -14.41
N LEU A 276 8.79 -0.37 -13.17
CA LEU A 276 9.04 0.47 -11.99
C LEU A 276 10.53 0.64 -11.70
N ARG A 277 11.36 -0.40 -11.90
CA ARG A 277 12.82 -0.29 -11.80
C ARG A 277 13.38 0.67 -12.85
N GLN A 278 12.89 0.60 -14.10
CA GLN A 278 13.31 1.52 -15.15
C GLN A 278 12.84 2.96 -14.85
N LEU A 279 11.60 3.15 -14.38
CA LEU A 279 11.05 4.46 -14.02
C LEU A 279 11.89 5.18 -12.97
N ARG A 280 12.44 4.48 -11.97
CA ARG A 280 13.36 5.10 -10.99
C ARG A 280 14.54 5.82 -11.62
N THR A 281 14.99 5.37 -12.80
CA THR A 281 16.10 5.98 -13.54
C THR A 281 15.64 7.03 -14.56
N VAL A 282 14.41 6.89 -15.06
CA VAL A 282 13.83 7.76 -16.10
C VAL A 282 13.19 9.00 -15.49
N LEU A 283 12.43 8.84 -14.40
CA LEU A 283 11.66 9.91 -13.75
C LEU A 283 12.52 11.14 -13.42
N PRO A 284 13.71 11.00 -12.78
CA PRO A 284 14.58 12.14 -12.52
C PRO A 284 15.11 12.83 -13.77
N LYS A 285 14.97 12.29 -14.97
CA LYS A 285 15.40 12.92 -16.24
C LYS A 285 14.26 13.63 -16.96
N VAL A 286 13.03 13.15 -16.79
CA VAL A 286 11.84 13.68 -17.49
C VAL A 286 11.13 14.80 -16.71
N PHE A 287 11.35 14.90 -15.40
CA PHE A 287 10.76 16.00 -14.61
C PHE A 287 11.19 17.37 -15.14
N ASN A 288 10.20 18.25 -15.29
CA ASN A 288 10.33 19.63 -15.71
C ASN A 288 9.42 20.50 -14.83
N GLY A 289 9.62 21.82 -14.85
CA GLY A 289 8.78 22.77 -14.12
C GLY A 289 8.61 22.45 -12.63
N LEU A 290 7.35 22.47 -12.17
CA LEU A 290 6.97 22.27 -10.77
C LEU A 290 7.35 20.88 -10.24
N GLU A 291 7.21 19.81 -11.04
CA GLU A 291 7.63 18.47 -10.60
C GLU A 291 9.13 18.38 -10.32
N ARG A 292 9.97 19.08 -11.10
CA ARG A 292 11.42 19.14 -10.84
C ARG A 292 11.70 19.83 -9.52
N GLU A 293 11.14 21.01 -9.32
CA GLU A 293 11.32 21.80 -8.10
C GLU A 293 10.87 21.02 -6.86
N ARG A 294 9.71 20.36 -6.95
CA ARG A 294 9.18 19.52 -5.88
C ARG A 294 10.10 18.34 -5.57
N TYR A 295 10.58 17.64 -6.59
CA TYR A 295 11.50 16.52 -6.42
C TYR A 295 12.79 16.95 -5.72
N ASP A 296 13.39 18.06 -6.16
CA ASP A 296 14.64 18.57 -5.59
C ASP A 296 14.48 19.06 -4.15
N GLU A 297 13.34 19.70 -3.82
CA GLU A 297 13.03 20.16 -2.46
C GLU A 297 12.78 18.98 -1.51
N VAL A 298 11.96 18.00 -1.90
CA VAL A 298 11.73 16.79 -1.09
C VAL A 298 13.05 16.07 -0.84
N ARG A 299 13.89 15.93 -1.87
CA ARG A 299 15.22 15.32 -1.75
C ARG A 299 16.13 16.07 -0.80
N LYS A 300 16.12 17.40 -0.83
CA LYS A 300 16.87 18.27 0.09
C LYS A 300 16.40 18.09 1.53
N GLN A 301 15.08 18.04 1.77
CA GLN A 301 14.50 17.81 3.09
C GLN A 301 14.90 16.43 3.64
N ILE A 302 14.81 15.38 2.82
CA ILE A 302 15.21 14.03 3.23
C ILE A 302 16.68 14.00 3.67
N ARG A 303 17.59 14.66 2.93
CA ARG A 303 19.03 14.72 3.27
C ARG A 303 19.33 15.40 4.59
N GLN A 304 18.45 16.28 5.06
CA GLN A 304 18.59 16.90 6.39
C GLN A 304 18.15 15.95 7.50
N GLN A 305 17.33 14.95 7.17
CA GLN A 305 16.70 14.03 8.11
C GLN A 305 17.43 12.68 8.22
N ILE A 306 18.06 12.22 7.14
CA ILE A 306 18.77 10.94 7.10
C ILE A 306 20.24 11.12 6.65
N PRO A 307 21.18 10.27 7.11
CA PRO A 307 22.58 10.39 6.74
C PRO A 307 22.82 10.43 5.22
N ALA A 308 23.62 11.40 4.76
CA ALA A 308 23.65 11.93 3.39
C ALA A 308 24.04 10.97 2.24
N ALA A 309 24.52 9.76 2.52
CA ALA A 309 25.11 8.87 1.52
C ALA A 309 24.20 7.74 0.99
N SER A 310 22.90 7.74 1.32
CA SER A 310 22.04 6.60 1.02
C SER A 310 21.30 6.74 -0.31
N LYS A 311 21.36 5.70 -1.15
CA LYS A 311 20.43 5.48 -2.29
C LYS A 311 18.96 5.57 -1.86
N LEU A 312 18.69 5.36 -0.57
CA LEU A 312 17.37 5.54 0.05
C LEU A 312 16.81 6.96 -0.12
N VAL A 313 17.65 8.01 -0.14
CA VAL A 313 17.18 9.39 -0.34
C VAL A 313 16.44 9.51 -1.68
N ASP A 314 17.05 9.00 -2.74
CA ASP A 314 16.50 9.09 -4.09
C ASP A 314 15.25 8.21 -4.22
N GLU A 315 15.24 7.04 -3.58
CA GLU A 315 14.08 6.14 -3.55
C GLU A 315 12.89 6.77 -2.81
N LEU A 316 13.12 7.35 -1.63
CA LEU A 316 12.08 8.02 -0.84
C LEU A 316 11.53 9.26 -1.56
N ALA A 317 12.40 10.05 -2.20
CA ALA A 317 12.00 11.24 -2.95
C ALA A 317 11.11 10.90 -4.16
N LEU A 318 11.18 9.67 -4.68
CA LEU A 318 10.38 9.21 -5.82
C LEU A 318 9.06 8.55 -5.41
N LEU A 319 8.83 8.22 -4.14
CA LEU A 319 7.67 7.43 -3.70
C LEU A 319 6.33 7.99 -4.18
N GLU A 320 6.12 9.29 -4.02
CA GLU A 320 4.87 9.93 -4.42
C GLU A 320 4.67 9.84 -5.94
N THR A 321 5.72 10.15 -6.71
CA THR A 321 5.64 10.15 -8.17
C THR A 321 5.51 8.74 -8.75
N LEU A 322 6.10 7.74 -8.08
CA LEU A 322 5.99 6.34 -8.45
C LEU A 322 4.57 5.80 -8.29
N ALA A 323 3.66 6.50 -7.61
CA ALA A 323 2.23 6.18 -7.62
C ALA A 323 1.63 6.21 -9.04
N SER A 324 2.11 7.09 -9.92
CA SER A 324 1.74 7.12 -11.34
C SER A 324 2.44 6.04 -12.19
N GLY A 325 3.38 5.29 -11.62
CA GLY A 325 4.17 4.30 -12.33
C GLY A 325 3.35 3.23 -13.05
N PRO A 326 2.36 2.59 -12.41
CA PRO A 326 1.51 1.59 -13.06
C PRO A 326 0.78 2.14 -14.31
N ASP A 327 0.25 3.36 -14.24
CA ASP A 327 -0.38 4.00 -15.40
C ASP A 327 0.62 4.26 -16.52
N ILE A 328 1.81 4.78 -16.22
CA ILE A 328 2.84 5.05 -17.24
C ILE A 328 3.30 3.75 -17.92
N ILE A 329 3.43 2.67 -17.15
CA ILE A 329 3.81 1.34 -17.67
C ILE A 329 2.74 0.80 -18.60
N ASP A 330 1.47 0.95 -18.24
CA ASP A 330 0.36 0.54 -19.10
C ASP A 330 0.28 1.38 -20.37
N VAL A 331 0.40 2.71 -20.25
CA VAL A 331 0.43 3.62 -21.40
C VAL A 331 1.54 3.21 -22.36
N ALA A 332 2.77 2.98 -21.87
CA ALA A 332 3.87 2.54 -22.71
C ALA A 332 3.56 1.22 -23.43
N ARG A 333 3.01 0.23 -22.71
CA ARG A 333 2.71 -1.09 -23.25
C ARG A 333 1.58 -1.06 -24.29
N GLU A 334 0.49 -0.36 -23.98
CA GLU A 334 -0.70 -0.29 -24.84
C GLU A 334 -0.47 0.58 -26.07
N SER A 335 0.32 1.65 -25.96
CA SER A 335 0.71 2.50 -27.09
C SER A 335 1.91 1.99 -27.88
N GLN A 336 2.54 0.89 -27.43
CA GLN A 336 3.77 0.33 -28.00
C GLN A 336 4.95 1.31 -28.08
N GLN A 337 4.99 2.29 -27.17
CA GLN A 337 6.09 3.24 -27.02
C GLN A 337 7.08 2.78 -25.95
N ASP A 338 8.28 3.34 -25.95
CA ASP A 338 9.20 3.12 -24.85
C ASP A 338 8.73 3.87 -23.58
N LEU A 339 9.20 3.41 -22.43
CA LEU A 339 8.77 3.91 -21.13
C LEU A 339 9.17 5.37 -20.88
N GLN A 340 10.27 5.83 -21.49
CA GLN A 340 10.70 7.22 -21.36
C GLN A 340 9.76 8.14 -22.14
N THR A 341 9.45 7.82 -23.40
CA THR A 341 8.46 8.54 -24.22
C THR A 341 7.11 8.62 -23.50
N ALA A 342 6.61 7.51 -22.94
CA ALA A 342 5.35 7.50 -22.21
C ALA A 342 5.39 8.39 -20.95
N ALA A 343 6.48 8.35 -20.18
CA ALA A 343 6.66 9.20 -19.01
C ALA A 343 6.73 10.68 -19.39
N GLU A 344 7.47 11.04 -20.45
CA GLU A 344 7.57 12.41 -20.96
C GLU A 344 6.20 12.96 -21.35
N VAL A 345 5.40 12.21 -22.12
CA VAL A 345 4.03 12.60 -22.46
C VAL A 345 3.17 12.74 -21.20
N TYR A 346 3.25 11.78 -20.27
CA TYR A 346 2.47 11.79 -19.03
C TYR A 346 2.72 13.05 -18.21
N PHE A 347 3.97 13.39 -17.89
CA PHE A 347 4.24 14.59 -17.09
C PHE A 347 3.98 15.89 -17.86
N ARG A 348 4.25 15.94 -19.16
CA ARG A 348 3.99 17.14 -19.96
C ARG A 348 2.51 17.47 -20.06
N ILE A 349 1.65 16.48 -20.34
CA ILE A 349 0.20 16.74 -20.37
C ILE A 349 -0.33 17.06 -18.96
N GLY A 350 0.28 16.45 -17.93
CA GLY A 350 0.02 16.77 -16.53
C GLY A 350 0.23 18.24 -16.21
N ALA A 351 1.42 18.76 -16.52
CA ALA A 351 1.78 20.15 -16.32
C ALA A 351 0.93 21.11 -17.18
N ALA A 352 0.74 20.81 -18.47
CA ALA A 352 -0.02 21.66 -19.39
C ALA A 352 -1.49 21.84 -18.97
N LEU A 353 -2.07 20.83 -18.32
CA LEU A 353 -3.45 20.82 -17.82
C LEU A 353 -3.55 20.99 -16.30
N SER A 354 -2.44 21.30 -15.61
CA SER A 354 -2.42 21.49 -14.15
C SER A 354 -3.00 20.32 -13.34
N LEU A 355 -2.82 19.08 -13.81
CA LEU A 355 -3.33 17.87 -13.16
C LEU A 355 -2.61 17.59 -11.83
N ASP A 356 -1.34 17.96 -11.75
CA ASP A 356 -0.53 17.96 -10.53
C ASP A 356 -1.18 18.83 -9.44
N TRP A 357 -1.57 20.06 -9.78
CA TRP A 357 -2.25 20.97 -8.86
C TRP A 357 -3.63 20.43 -8.43
N LEU A 358 -4.43 19.92 -9.37
CA LEU A 358 -5.74 19.34 -9.05
C LEU A 358 -5.62 18.14 -8.11
N ARG A 359 -4.65 17.26 -8.33
CA ARG A 359 -4.39 16.14 -7.41
C ARG A 359 -4.01 16.63 -6.02
N ALA A 360 -3.19 17.68 -5.91
CA ALA A 360 -2.86 18.29 -4.62
C ALA A 360 -4.11 18.84 -3.91
N GLN A 361 -5.02 19.49 -4.64
CA GLN A 361 -6.30 19.94 -4.09
C GLN A 361 -7.18 18.77 -3.64
N VAL A 362 -7.26 17.68 -4.41
CA VAL A 362 -7.99 16.46 -4.00
C VAL A 362 -7.44 15.93 -2.68
N VAL A 363 -6.12 15.86 -2.52
CA VAL A 363 -5.48 15.42 -1.27
C VAL A 363 -5.79 16.35 -0.10
N ALA A 364 -5.81 17.66 -0.35
CA ALA A 364 -6.10 18.70 0.65
C ALA A 364 -7.57 18.78 1.07
N LEU A 365 -8.50 18.16 0.33
CA LEU A 365 -9.92 18.13 0.70
C LEU A 365 -10.08 17.57 2.12
N ARG A 366 -10.73 18.38 2.96
CA ARG A 366 -11.23 17.94 4.26
C ARG A 366 -12.26 16.84 4.05
N VAL A 367 -12.14 15.79 4.83
CA VAL A 367 -13.03 14.63 4.78
C VAL A 367 -13.73 14.51 6.12
N ASP A 368 -15.02 14.84 6.12
CA ASP A 368 -15.94 14.65 7.21
C ASP A 368 -16.80 13.41 6.92
N GLY A 369 -16.34 12.26 7.42
CA GLY A 369 -17.06 10.98 7.32
C GLY A 369 -16.79 10.16 6.05
N ARG A 370 -17.46 9.00 5.98
CA ARG A 370 -17.17 7.92 5.00
C ARG A 370 -17.39 8.33 3.54
N TRP A 371 -18.53 8.94 3.22
CA TRP A 371 -18.90 9.22 1.83
C TRP A 371 -17.99 10.25 1.17
N GLN A 372 -17.56 11.27 1.91
CA GLN A 372 -16.56 12.22 1.42
C GLN A 372 -15.20 11.55 1.22
N ALA A 373 -14.86 10.57 2.05
CA ALA A 373 -13.63 9.79 1.90
C ALA A 373 -13.64 8.95 0.60
N ILE A 374 -14.78 8.34 0.29
CA ILE A 374 -15.02 7.63 -0.97
C ILE A 374 -14.96 8.62 -2.15
N ALA A 375 -15.67 9.74 -2.07
CA ALA A 375 -15.67 10.76 -3.12
C ALA A 375 -14.25 11.27 -3.43
N ARG A 376 -13.42 11.48 -2.41
CA ARG A 376 -12.02 11.91 -2.56
C ARG A 376 -11.19 10.85 -3.29
N ASN A 377 -11.38 9.58 -2.93
CA ASN A 377 -10.74 8.46 -3.62
C ASN A 377 -11.19 8.38 -5.08
N THR A 378 -12.49 8.50 -5.36
CA THR A 378 -13.06 8.48 -6.71
C THR A 378 -12.54 9.63 -7.56
N LEU A 379 -12.50 10.86 -7.05
CA LEU A 379 -11.95 12.02 -7.77
C LEU A 379 -10.48 11.81 -8.13
N ARG A 380 -9.69 11.31 -7.18
CA ARG A 380 -8.28 10.98 -7.43
C ARG A 380 -8.14 9.97 -8.56
N GLU A 381 -8.89 8.86 -8.52
CA GLU A 381 -8.84 7.84 -9.57
C GLU A 381 -9.29 8.40 -10.93
N GLN A 382 -10.34 9.21 -10.96
CA GLN A 382 -10.82 9.83 -12.20
C GLN A 382 -9.74 10.70 -12.85
N LEU A 383 -8.97 11.47 -12.07
CA LEU A 383 -7.87 12.27 -12.59
C LEU A 383 -6.73 11.39 -13.18
N HIS A 384 -6.41 10.26 -12.53
CA HIS A 384 -5.43 9.31 -13.05
C HIS A 384 -5.91 8.63 -14.34
N SER A 385 -7.15 8.12 -14.34
CA SER A 385 -7.74 7.50 -15.53
C SER A 385 -7.87 8.49 -16.69
N LEU A 386 -8.22 9.75 -16.41
CA LEU A 386 -8.25 10.82 -17.40
C LEU A 386 -6.86 11.05 -18.01
N GLN A 387 -5.84 11.22 -17.17
CA GLN A 387 -4.48 11.46 -17.66
C GLN A 387 -3.99 10.30 -18.52
N ARG A 388 -4.26 9.05 -18.11
CA ARG A 388 -3.96 7.85 -18.89
C ARG A 388 -4.66 7.89 -20.25
N ALA A 389 -5.95 8.19 -20.29
CA ALA A 389 -6.71 8.29 -21.54
C ALA A 389 -6.15 9.37 -22.48
N LEU A 390 -5.81 10.54 -21.96
CA LEU A 390 -5.18 11.62 -22.73
C LEU A 390 -3.82 11.17 -23.29
N CYS A 391 -2.99 10.53 -22.47
CA CYS A 391 -1.70 10.00 -22.95
C CYS A 391 -1.88 9.00 -24.08
N MET A 392 -2.85 8.08 -23.96
CA MET A 392 -3.15 7.11 -25.01
C MET A 392 -3.61 7.78 -26.31
N GLN A 393 -4.47 8.81 -26.23
CA GLN A 393 -4.89 9.56 -27.41
C GLN A 393 -3.75 10.32 -28.08
N ILE A 394 -2.87 10.94 -27.30
CA ILE A 394 -1.70 11.67 -27.82
C ILE A 394 -0.74 10.67 -28.48
N LEU A 395 -0.43 9.56 -27.82
CA LEU A 395 0.52 8.58 -28.32
C LEU A 395 0.00 7.77 -29.51
N ALA A 396 -1.32 7.65 -29.70
CA ALA A 396 -1.90 7.03 -30.89
C ALA A 396 -1.52 7.76 -32.20
N LYS A 397 -1.21 9.06 -32.12
CA LYS A 397 -0.73 9.87 -33.26
C LYS A 397 0.80 10.04 -33.28
N ALA A 398 1.51 9.60 -32.24
CA ALA A 398 2.94 9.82 -32.11
C ALA A 398 3.75 8.91 -33.03
N LYS A 399 4.75 9.48 -33.70
CA LYS A 399 5.86 8.69 -34.24
C LYS A 399 6.77 8.27 -33.08
N ARG A 400 7.41 7.11 -33.21
CA ARG A 400 8.32 6.56 -32.20
C ARG A 400 9.42 7.59 -31.86
N ASN A 401 9.62 7.87 -30.58
CA ASN A 401 10.60 8.83 -30.04
C ASN A 401 10.35 10.32 -30.39
N ASP A 402 9.13 10.73 -30.77
CA ASP A 402 8.76 12.14 -31.02
C ASP A 402 7.69 12.66 -30.05
N ALA A 403 7.80 12.25 -28.78
CA ALA A 403 6.86 12.59 -27.71
C ALA A 403 6.61 14.09 -27.59
N THR A 404 7.69 14.86 -27.70
CA THR A 404 7.70 16.30 -27.44
C THR A 404 6.87 17.08 -28.43
N ASN A 405 7.09 16.89 -29.72
CA ASN A 405 6.32 17.58 -30.75
C ASN A 405 4.86 17.11 -30.75
N THR A 406 4.62 15.85 -30.40
CA THR A 406 3.25 15.29 -30.42
C THR A 406 2.35 15.92 -29.36
N VAL A 407 2.86 16.21 -28.15
CA VAL A 407 2.06 16.90 -27.11
C VAL A 407 1.71 18.32 -27.55
N ASP A 408 2.69 19.08 -28.04
CA ASP A 408 2.48 20.47 -28.45
C ASP A 408 1.53 20.56 -29.67
N GLN A 409 1.66 19.62 -30.61
CA GLN A 409 0.73 19.49 -31.73
C GLN A 409 -0.69 19.18 -31.25
N TRP A 410 -0.87 18.24 -30.32
CA TRP A 410 -2.18 17.91 -29.78
C TRP A 410 -2.82 19.10 -29.04
N LEU A 411 -2.03 19.84 -28.25
CA LEU A 411 -2.49 21.05 -27.56
C LEU A 411 -2.92 22.12 -28.56
N ALA A 412 -2.20 22.28 -29.68
CA ALA A 412 -2.56 23.21 -30.75
C ALA A 412 -3.83 22.78 -31.50
N GLU A 413 -3.95 21.51 -31.87
CA GLU A 413 -5.14 20.94 -32.55
C GLU A 413 -6.42 21.14 -31.72
N ARG A 414 -6.33 20.98 -30.39
CA ARG A 414 -7.46 21.16 -29.46
C ARG A 414 -7.49 22.53 -28.77
N GLY A 415 -6.82 23.53 -29.34
CA GLY A 415 -6.52 24.79 -28.66
C GLY A 415 -7.72 25.51 -28.01
N HIS A 416 -8.92 25.45 -28.60
CA HIS A 416 -10.11 26.05 -27.99
C HIS A 416 -10.55 25.32 -26.71
N ALA A 417 -10.66 23.99 -26.76
CA ALA A 417 -11.08 23.18 -25.61
C ALA A 417 -10.04 23.21 -24.49
N VAL A 418 -8.75 23.14 -24.85
CA VAL A 418 -7.63 23.26 -23.89
C VAL A 418 -7.65 24.62 -23.19
N LYS A 419 -7.82 25.72 -23.93
CA LYS A 419 -7.91 27.07 -23.34
C LYS A 419 -9.10 27.19 -22.39
N HIS A 420 -10.26 26.64 -22.76
CA HIS A 420 -11.43 26.63 -21.88
C HIS A 420 -11.14 25.90 -20.56
N ALA A 421 -10.56 24.70 -20.62
CA ALA A 421 -10.18 23.95 -19.43
C ALA A 421 -9.13 24.69 -18.58
N GLN A 422 -8.10 25.28 -19.21
CA GLN A 422 -7.08 26.07 -18.51
C GLN A 422 -7.70 27.30 -17.82
N GLN A 423 -8.64 27.99 -18.48
CA GLN A 423 -9.33 29.13 -17.90
C GLN A 423 -10.18 28.72 -16.68
N THR A 424 -10.94 27.62 -16.78
CA THR A 424 -11.69 27.07 -15.64
C THR A 424 -10.78 26.80 -14.45
N LEU A 425 -9.60 26.21 -14.69
CA LEU A 425 -8.63 25.92 -13.63
C LEU A 425 -7.99 27.19 -13.05
N GLN A 426 -7.76 28.21 -13.87
CA GLN A 426 -7.25 29.49 -13.41
C GLN A 426 -8.26 30.22 -12.53
N GLU A 427 -9.54 30.20 -12.88
CA GLU A 427 -10.64 30.72 -12.05
C GLU A 427 -10.71 29.99 -10.71
N MET A 428 -10.56 28.67 -10.70
CA MET A 428 -10.53 27.87 -9.47
C MET A 428 -9.32 28.15 -8.59
N ARG A 429 -8.14 28.42 -9.16
CA ARG A 429 -6.93 28.82 -8.41
C ARG A 429 -7.10 30.16 -7.69
N ALA A 430 -7.99 31.02 -8.18
CA ALA A 430 -8.30 32.28 -7.53
C ALA A 430 -9.26 32.12 -6.33
N LEU A 431 -9.91 30.96 -6.20
CA LEU A 431 -10.76 30.67 -5.04
C LEU A 431 -9.89 30.40 -3.80
N PRO A 432 -10.31 30.88 -2.61
CA PRO A 432 -9.56 30.68 -1.38
C PRO A 432 -9.50 29.21 -0.95
N ASN A 433 -10.53 28.41 -1.24
CA ASN A 433 -10.57 26.97 -0.98
C ASN A 433 -11.35 26.25 -2.09
N ALA A 434 -10.83 25.14 -2.59
CA ALA A 434 -11.55 24.25 -3.50
C ALA A 434 -12.30 23.18 -2.69
N ASP A 435 -13.60 23.03 -2.94
CA ASP A 435 -14.43 21.98 -2.36
C ASP A 435 -14.65 20.81 -3.35
N PHE A 436 -15.39 19.78 -2.91
CA PHE A 436 -15.69 18.62 -3.75
C PHE A 436 -16.41 19.00 -5.06
N ALA A 437 -17.32 19.97 -5.02
CA ALA A 437 -18.07 20.40 -6.20
C ALA A 437 -17.14 21.09 -7.21
N THR A 438 -16.31 22.00 -6.72
CA THR A 438 -15.31 22.74 -7.51
C THR A 438 -14.38 21.77 -8.25
N ILE A 439 -13.84 20.78 -7.54
CA ILE A 439 -12.92 19.79 -8.14
C ILE A 439 -13.66 18.85 -9.10
N SER A 440 -14.91 18.50 -8.82
CA SER A 440 -15.73 17.69 -9.73
C SER A 440 -15.97 18.41 -11.06
N VAL A 441 -16.26 19.72 -11.02
CA VAL A 441 -16.40 20.56 -12.22
C VAL A 441 -15.08 20.62 -12.99
N ALA A 442 -13.95 20.79 -12.29
CA ALA A 442 -12.62 20.79 -12.90
C ALA A 442 -12.35 19.48 -13.67
N THR A 443 -12.64 18.36 -13.00
CA THR A 443 -12.47 17.01 -13.54
C THR A 443 -13.37 16.79 -14.76
N GLN A 444 -14.59 17.31 -14.73
CA GLN A 444 -15.52 17.23 -15.86
C GLN A 444 -15.07 18.08 -17.05
N SER A 445 -14.59 19.31 -16.82
CA SER A 445 -14.05 20.17 -17.87
C SER A 445 -12.88 19.51 -18.59
N LEU A 446 -12.00 18.84 -17.85
CA LEU A 446 -10.91 18.06 -18.42
C LEU A 446 -11.38 16.77 -19.12
N ARG A 447 -12.43 16.12 -18.62
CA ARG A 447 -13.01 14.93 -19.26
C ARG A 447 -13.49 15.20 -20.68
N LEU A 448 -14.04 16.38 -20.93
CA LEU A 448 -14.43 16.80 -22.28
C LEU A 448 -13.24 16.83 -23.27
N LEU A 449 -11.99 16.88 -22.79
CA LEU A 449 -10.80 16.76 -23.65
C LEU A 449 -10.52 15.33 -24.11
N THR A 450 -11.06 14.33 -23.41
CA THR A 450 -10.99 12.92 -23.83
C THR A 450 -12.13 12.52 -24.75
N GLU A 451 -13.20 13.31 -24.78
CA GLU A 451 -14.34 13.10 -25.67
C GLU A 451 -14.06 13.86 -26.99
N HIS A 452 -14.34 13.20 -28.12
CA HIS A 452 -14.03 13.61 -29.50
C HIS A 452 -12.60 13.34 -29.98
#